data_AF-A0A7W0JUY9-F1
#
_entry.id   AF-A0A7W0JUY9-F1
#
_cell.length_a   1.000
_cell.length_b   1.000
_cell.length_c   1.000
_cell.angle_alpha   90.00
_cell.angle_beta   90.00
_cell.angle_gamma   90.00
#
_symmetry.space_group_name_H-M   'P 1'
#
loop_
_entity.id
_entity.type
_entity.pdbx_description
1 polymer ?
#
loop_
_entity_poly.entity_id
_entity_poly.type
_entity_poly.pdbx_seq_one_letter_code
_entity_poly.pdbx_strand_id
1 'polypeptide(L)'
;MAEHLAERDYAQMQIKVGTRNGESERFPSAGPKIPDLVCFSHLRWNFVYQRPQHLLTRCARDRRVFFVEEPVFGNGSMRLDVQEGDEHVRVVVPHLPSGLRSEVATTAVLKEMVRRLFLEQGIREYVFWYYTPMALSFTKHFSPIASIYDCMDELSAFKGAHSRLADFERELFRCVDLVFTGGQSLYEAK
;
A
#
# COMPACT_ATOMS: atom_id res chain seq x y z
N MET A 1 1.43 12.41 -27.09
CA MET A 1 1.42 13.78 -26.51
C MET A 1 1.19 13.78 -25.00
N ALA A 2 0.35 12.89 -24.43
CA ALA A 2 0.15 12.76 -22.98
C ALA A 2 1.30 12.05 -22.24
N GLU A 3 1.99 11.08 -22.89
CA GLU A 3 3.10 10.34 -22.29
C GLU A 3 4.34 11.21 -22.00
N HIS A 4 4.60 12.22 -22.84
CA HIS A 4 5.80 13.04 -22.74
C HIS A 4 5.71 14.15 -21.68
N LEU A 5 4.49 14.47 -21.21
CA LEU A 5 4.27 15.38 -20.07
C LEU A 5 4.45 14.66 -18.73
N ALA A 6 4.16 13.35 -18.67
CA ALA A 6 4.38 12.55 -17.46
C ALA A 6 5.88 12.39 -17.16
N GLU A 7 6.72 12.14 -18.18
CA GLU A 7 8.17 11.95 -18.03
C GLU A 7 8.91 13.11 -17.35
N ARG A 8 8.47 14.36 -17.59
CA ARG A 8 9.14 15.54 -17.01
C ARG A 8 8.78 15.78 -15.55
N ASP A 9 7.61 15.35 -15.08
CA ASP A 9 7.18 15.52 -13.69
C ASP A 9 7.74 14.43 -12.75
N TYR A 10 8.09 13.23 -13.27
CA TYR A 10 8.71 12.15 -12.47
C TYR A 10 10.12 12.47 -11.97
N ALA A 11 10.81 13.42 -12.60
CA ALA A 11 12.19 13.79 -12.27
C ALA A 11 12.30 14.54 -10.92
N GLN A 12 11.21 15.11 -10.41
CA GLN A 12 11.20 15.84 -9.12
C GLN A 12 10.63 15.04 -7.95
N MET A 13 10.21 13.79 -8.16
CA MET A 13 9.66 12.95 -7.09
C MET A 13 10.73 12.58 -6.06
N GLN A 14 10.55 13.07 -4.83
CA GLN A 14 11.44 12.81 -3.71
C GLN A 14 10.85 11.72 -2.82
N ILE A 15 11.66 10.76 -2.35
CA ILE A 15 11.26 9.86 -1.26
C ILE A 15 11.88 10.41 0.01
N LYS A 16 11.04 10.77 0.99
CA LYS A 16 11.49 11.24 2.31
C LYS A 16 11.33 10.09 3.29
N VAL A 17 12.46 9.47 3.61
CA VAL A 17 12.54 8.50 4.71
C VAL A 17 12.76 9.29 6.00
N GLY A 18 11.81 9.21 6.92
CA GLY A 18 11.98 9.77 8.26
C GLY A 18 12.87 8.85 9.09
N THR A 19 14.13 9.21 9.28
CA THR A 19 15.03 8.53 10.24
C THR A 19 14.86 9.11 11.64
N ARG A 20 14.61 8.25 12.64
CA ARG A 20 14.95 8.58 14.03
C ARG A 20 16.46 8.36 14.20
N ASN A 21 17.15 9.35 14.73
CA ASN A 21 18.52 9.17 15.24
C ASN A 21 18.47 8.24 16.47
N GLY A 22 19.17 7.12 16.41
CA GLY A 22 19.32 6.16 17.50
C GLY A 22 20.04 4.91 17.05
N GLU A 23 21.33 4.86 17.38
CA GLU A 23 22.31 3.76 17.42
C GLU A 23 22.15 2.48 16.57
N SER A 24 23.27 2.12 15.93
CA SER A 24 23.51 0.92 15.15
C SER A 24 23.38 -0.36 16.00
N GLU A 25 22.49 -1.26 15.60
CA GLU A 25 22.70 -2.69 15.81
C GLU A 25 22.78 -3.42 14.46
N ARG A 26 23.95 -4.00 14.17
CA ARG A 26 24.14 -5.00 13.12
C ARG A 26 23.42 -6.28 13.54
N PHE A 27 22.44 -6.73 12.74
CA PHE A 27 21.89 -8.08 12.88
C PHE A 27 22.67 -9.08 11.99
N PRO A 28 23.15 -10.22 12.52
CA PRO A 28 23.84 -11.23 11.73
C PRO A 28 22.90 -12.24 11.01
N SER A 29 23.28 -12.51 9.76
CA SER A 29 23.13 -13.68 8.86
C SER A 29 21.87 -14.59 8.76
N ALA A 30 21.40 -14.71 7.50
CA ALA A 30 21.22 -15.93 6.71
C ALA A 30 20.40 -17.13 7.26
N GLY A 31 19.31 -16.88 7.97
CA GLY A 31 18.14 -17.79 7.92
C GLY A 31 17.32 -17.56 6.63
N PRO A 32 16.36 -18.43 6.28
CA PRO A 32 15.43 -18.13 5.19
C PRO A 32 14.75 -16.81 5.52
N LYS A 33 14.96 -15.82 4.65
CA LYS A 33 14.46 -14.47 4.87
C LYS A 33 12.95 -14.52 4.73
N ILE A 34 12.22 -14.25 5.81
CA ILE A 34 10.76 -14.21 5.74
C ILE A 34 10.39 -13.08 4.75
N PRO A 35 9.54 -13.35 3.75
CA PRO A 35 9.14 -12.37 2.75
C PRO A 35 8.55 -11.11 3.37
N ASP A 36 8.88 -9.95 2.81
CA ASP A 36 8.35 -8.66 3.27
C ASP A 36 6.82 -8.64 3.09
N LEU A 37 6.11 -7.91 3.94
CA LEU A 37 4.67 -7.71 3.78
C LEU A 37 4.39 -6.29 3.31
N VAL A 38 3.73 -6.14 2.17
CA VAL A 38 3.30 -4.84 1.66
C VAL A 38 1.78 -4.79 1.67
N CYS A 39 1.25 -3.95 2.53
CA CYS A 39 -0.16 -3.77 2.77
C CYS A 39 -0.67 -2.50 2.09
N PHE A 40 -1.81 -2.57 1.40
CA PHE A 40 -2.47 -1.42 0.78
C PHE A 40 -3.80 -1.15 1.48
N SER A 41 -3.95 0.06 2.02
CA SER A 41 -5.05 0.40 2.93
C SER A 41 -5.74 1.70 2.56
N HIS A 42 -7.08 1.69 2.63
CA HIS A 42 -7.90 2.90 2.62
C HIS A 42 -7.97 3.56 4.01
N LEU A 43 -7.67 2.82 5.08
CA LEU A 43 -7.56 3.33 6.44
C LEU A 43 -6.21 4.02 6.66
N ARG A 44 -6.21 5.00 7.55
CA ARG A 44 -5.00 5.68 8.05
C ARG A 44 -4.51 4.98 9.32
N TRP A 45 -3.23 4.63 9.35
CA TRP A 45 -2.59 3.88 10.43
C TRP A 45 -2.83 4.51 11.80
N ASN A 46 -2.68 5.85 11.87
CA ASN A 46 -2.75 6.65 13.09
C ASN A 46 -4.16 7.18 13.42
N PHE A 47 -5.22 6.71 12.76
CA PHE A 47 -6.58 7.23 12.99
C PHE A 47 -7.36 6.44 14.05
N VAL A 48 -7.64 5.16 13.80
CA VAL A 48 -8.34 4.28 14.76
C VAL A 48 -7.60 2.96 14.86
N TYR A 49 -7.38 2.49 16.09
CA TYR A 49 -6.76 1.19 16.33
C TYR A 49 -7.77 0.06 16.09
N GLN A 50 -7.53 -0.73 15.04
CA GLN A 50 -8.45 -1.75 14.55
C GLN A 50 -7.69 -2.99 14.10
N ARG A 51 -8.37 -3.90 13.38
CA ARG A 51 -7.81 -5.16 12.89
C ARG A 51 -6.46 -5.02 12.14
N PRO A 52 -6.24 -4.01 11.27
CA PRO A 52 -4.95 -3.85 10.60
C PRO A 52 -3.79 -3.69 11.59
N GLN A 53 -3.97 -2.88 12.63
CA GLN A 53 -2.94 -2.67 13.65
C GLN A 53 -2.66 -3.98 14.39
N HIS A 54 -3.70 -4.68 14.89
CA HIS A 54 -3.52 -5.95 15.59
C HIS A 54 -2.77 -7.02 14.77
N LEU A 55 -3.07 -7.13 13.47
CA LEU A 55 -2.49 -8.16 12.61
C LEU A 55 -1.09 -7.79 12.12
N LEU A 56 -0.91 -6.56 11.68
CA LEU A 56 0.32 -6.13 11.03
C LEU A 56 1.45 -5.89 12.02
N THR A 57 1.18 -5.45 13.25
CA THR A 57 2.25 -5.30 14.26
C THR A 57 2.74 -6.65 14.78
N ARG A 58 1.86 -7.67 14.80
CA ARG A 58 2.29 -9.06 15.03
C ARG A 58 3.16 -9.57 13.89
N CYS A 59 2.80 -9.30 12.64
CA CYS A 59 3.63 -9.64 11.48
C CYS A 59 4.99 -8.94 11.51
N ALA A 60 5.04 -7.71 12.02
CA ALA A 60 6.26 -6.91 12.09
C ALA A 60 7.31 -7.44 13.08
N ARG A 61 6.96 -8.43 13.91
CA ARG A 61 7.92 -9.11 14.80
C ARG A 61 8.92 -9.98 14.04
N ASP A 62 8.52 -10.52 12.90
CA ASP A 62 9.30 -11.54 12.18
C ASP A 62 9.73 -11.10 10.76
N ARG A 63 9.15 -10.03 10.22
CA ARG A 63 9.41 -9.51 8.87
C ARG A 63 9.20 -8.01 8.78
N ARG A 64 9.75 -7.36 7.75
CA ARG A 64 9.46 -5.95 7.48
C ARG A 64 8.03 -5.82 6.96
N VAL A 65 7.29 -4.86 7.50
CA VAL A 65 5.92 -4.55 7.09
C VAL A 65 5.85 -3.12 6.58
N PHE A 66 5.31 -2.94 5.39
CA PHE A 66 5.03 -1.65 4.78
C PHE A 66 3.52 -1.46 4.69
N PHE A 67 2.99 -0.45 5.37
CA PHE A 67 1.58 -0.08 5.35
C PHE A 67 1.38 1.14 4.45
N VAL A 68 0.96 0.91 3.21
CA VAL A 68 0.75 1.92 2.19
C VAL A 68 -0.67 2.48 2.31
N GLU A 69 -0.76 3.76 2.67
CA GLU A 69 -2.02 4.49 2.77
C GLU A 69 -2.46 5.04 1.40
N GLU A 70 -3.72 5.46 1.32
CA GLU A 70 -4.18 6.25 0.17
C GLU A 70 -3.45 7.58 0.04
N PRO A 71 -3.33 8.10 -1.20
CA PRO A 71 -2.66 9.36 -1.44
C PRO A 71 -3.31 10.53 -0.69
N VAL A 72 -2.46 11.43 -0.21
CA VAL A 72 -2.86 12.74 0.30
C VAL A 72 -2.63 13.78 -0.78
N PHE A 73 -3.70 14.44 -1.20
CA PHE A 73 -3.66 15.52 -2.18
C PHE A 73 -3.41 16.88 -1.49
N GLY A 74 -2.47 17.66 -1.99
CA GLY A 74 -2.15 18.98 -1.42
C GLY A 74 -1.35 19.88 -2.37
N ASN A 75 -0.95 21.05 -1.88
CA ASN A 75 -0.23 22.05 -2.70
C ASN A 75 1.30 21.86 -2.69
N GLY A 76 1.79 20.79 -2.07
CA GLY A 76 3.22 20.48 -2.00
C GLY A 76 3.73 19.73 -3.23
N SER A 77 5.05 19.52 -3.28
CA SER A 77 5.67 18.66 -4.30
C SER A 77 5.28 17.20 -4.12
N MET A 78 5.26 16.48 -5.25
CA MET A 78 5.05 15.05 -5.30
C MET A 78 6.17 14.33 -4.51
N ARG A 79 5.77 13.48 -3.57
CA ARG A 79 6.72 12.72 -2.75
C ARG A 79 6.11 11.45 -2.17
N LEU A 80 6.97 10.55 -1.74
CA LEU A 80 6.58 9.38 -0.96
C LEU A 80 7.18 9.51 0.44
N ASP A 81 6.33 9.68 1.45
CA ASP A 81 6.77 9.75 2.84
C ASP A 81 6.81 8.33 3.40
N VAL A 82 7.96 7.90 3.91
CA VAL A 82 8.14 6.59 4.55
C VAL A 82 8.56 6.84 5.99
N GLN A 83 7.66 6.52 6.92
CA GLN A 83 7.87 6.72 8.35
C GLN A 83 7.96 5.36 9.02
N GLU A 84 9.00 5.13 9.83
CA GLU A 84 8.96 4.01 10.76
C GLU A 84 7.96 4.35 11.86
N GLY A 85 6.80 3.70 11.80
CA GLY A 85 5.75 3.82 12.81
C GLY A 85 6.08 3.00 14.05
N ASP A 86 5.22 3.13 15.05
CA ASP A 86 5.30 2.32 16.25
C ASP A 86 5.16 0.82 15.91
N GLU A 87 5.75 -0.03 16.74
CA GLU A 87 5.67 -1.50 16.61
C GLU A 87 6.25 -2.05 15.28
N HIS A 88 7.29 -1.39 14.74
CA HIS A 88 8.08 -1.83 13.58
C HIS A 88 7.33 -1.89 12.23
N VAL A 89 6.17 -1.25 12.13
CA VAL A 89 5.44 -1.09 10.87
C VAL A 89 5.86 0.20 10.18
N ARG A 90 6.25 0.13 8.90
CA ARG A 90 6.61 1.29 8.09
C ARG A 90 5.39 1.85 7.40
N VAL A 91 4.94 3.04 7.82
CA VAL A 91 3.81 3.73 7.19
C VAL A 91 4.31 4.48 5.96
N VAL A 92 3.69 4.21 4.82
CA VAL A 92 4.06 4.78 3.52
C VAL A 92 2.90 5.61 3.01
N VAL A 93 3.11 6.92 2.85
CA VAL A 93 2.07 7.88 2.45
C VAL A 93 2.46 8.56 1.14
N PRO A 94 1.76 8.26 0.03
CA PRO A 94 1.91 9.00 -1.21
C PRO A 94 1.36 10.43 -1.06
N HIS A 95 2.14 11.43 -1.45
CA HIS A 95 1.68 12.81 -1.52
C HIS A 95 1.64 13.27 -2.97
N LEU A 96 0.46 13.71 -3.40
CA LEU A 96 0.17 14.10 -4.78
C LEU A 96 -0.27 15.57 -4.85
N PRO A 97 0.03 16.28 -5.95
CA PRO A 97 -0.43 17.65 -6.13
C PRO A 97 -1.96 17.70 -6.34
N SER A 98 -2.63 18.69 -5.75
CA SER A 98 -4.09 18.89 -5.83
C SER A 98 -4.61 19.11 -7.26
N GLY A 99 -3.73 19.51 -8.19
CA GLY A 99 -4.03 19.62 -9.61
C GLY A 99 -4.12 18.28 -10.36
N LEU A 100 -3.64 17.17 -9.77
CA LEU A 100 -3.67 15.86 -10.40
C LEU A 100 -5.06 15.23 -10.28
N ARG A 101 -5.92 15.53 -11.27
CA ARG A 101 -7.34 15.11 -11.26
C ARG A 101 -7.65 13.90 -12.15
N SER A 102 -6.73 13.51 -13.03
CA SER A 102 -6.94 12.37 -13.92
C SER A 102 -6.67 11.07 -13.18
N GLU A 103 -7.66 10.18 -13.11
CA GLU A 103 -7.54 8.85 -12.50
C GLU A 103 -6.40 8.03 -13.14
N VAL A 104 -6.25 8.13 -14.47
CA VAL A 104 -5.18 7.48 -15.22
C VAL A 104 -3.81 8.03 -14.80
N ALA A 105 -3.68 9.35 -14.67
CA ALA A 105 -2.44 9.98 -14.25
C ALA A 105 -2.10 9.64 -12.79
N THR A 106 -3.08 9.69 -11.89
CA THR A 106 -2.93 9.27 -10.49
C THR A 106 -2.48 7.82 -10.40
N THR A 107 -3.11 6.91 -11.15
CA THR A 107 -2.73 5.49 -11.18
C THR A 107 -1.30 5.30 -11.67
N ALA A 108 -0.90 6.00 -12.73
CA ALA A 108 0.47 5.92 -13.27
C ALA A 108 1.51 6.45 -12.26
N VAL A 109 1.20 7.53 -11.56
CA VAL A 109 2.08 8.08 -10.52
C VAL A 109 2.19 7.13 -9.33
N LEU A 110 1.08 6.60 -8.82
CA LEU A 110 1.08 5.64 -7.71
C LEU A 110 1.86 4.37 -8.08
N LYS A 111 1.69 3.87 -9.30
CA LYS A 111 2.46 2.74 -9.84
C LYS A 111 3.97 3.02 -9.75
N GLU A 112 4.41 4.18 -10.22
CA GLU A 112 5.83 4.53 -10.17
C GLU A 112 6.33 4.74 -8.73
N MET A 113 5.52 5.34 -7.85
CA MET A 113 5.85 5.48 -6.43
C MET A 113 6.06 4.14 -5.74
N VAL A 114 5.15 3.18 -5.93
CA VAL A 114 5.29 1.84 -5.36
C VAL A 114 6.50 1.12 -5.97
N ARG A 115 6.75 1.26 -7.28
CA ARG A 115 7.95 0.68 -7.91
C ARG A 115 9.24 1.24 -7.30
N ARG A 116 9.30 2.55 -7.04
CA ARG A 116 10.47 3.18 -6.39
C ARG A 116 10.62 2.75 -4.93
N LEU A 117 9.52 2.64 -4.17
CA LEU A 117 9.54 2.07 -2.83
C LEU A 117 10.22 0.70 -2.82
N PHE A 118 9.84 -0.18 -3.74
CA PHE A 118 10.40 -1.53 -3.85
C PHE A 118 11.90 -1.51 -4.14
N LEU A 119 12.33 -0.67 -5.08
CA LEU A 119 13.73 -0.51 -5.45
C LEU A 119 14.57 0.02 -4.28
N GLU A 120 14.14 1.11 -3.65
CA GLU A 120 14.90 1.79 -2.60
C GLU A 120 14.91 1.01 -1.29
N GLN A 121 13.83 0.30 -0.96
CA GLN A 121 13.75 -0.53 0.25
C GLN A 121 14.31 -1.94 0.03
N GLY A 122 14.72 -2.28 -1.19
CA GLY A 122 15.22 -3.61 -1.55
C GLY A 122 14.21 -4.72 -1.28
N ILE A 123 12.94 -4.48 -1.61
CA ILE A 123 11.85 -5.46 -1.48
C ILE A 123 11.95 -6.40 -2.69
N ARG A 124 12.17 -7.69 -2.44
CA ARG A 124 12.42 -8.69 -3.50
C ARG A 124 11.46 -9.86 -3.44
N GLU A 125 11.33 -10.49 -2.27
CA GLU A 125 10.33 -11.52 -1.99
C GLU A 125 9.30 -10.91 -1.05
N TYR A 126 8.04 -10.89 -1.48
CA TYR A 126 7.00 -10.14 -0.77
C TYR A 126 5.62 -10.74 -0.94
N VAL A 127 4.81 -10.54 0.09
CA VAL A 127 3.39 -10.82 0.13
C VAL A 127 2.63 -9.51 0.00
N PHE A 128 1.56 -9.52 -0.79
CA PHE A 128 0.61 -8.42 -0.82
C PHE A 128 -0.56 -8.66 0.13
N TRP A 129 -0.97 -7.60 0.82
CA TRP A 129 -2.16 -7.60 1.67
C TRP A 129 -3.04 -6.41 1.30
N TYR A 130 -4.25 -6.67 0.86
CA TYR A 130 -5.19 -5.65 0.41
C TYR A 130 -6.26 -5.44 1.47
N TYR A 131 -6.40 -4.21 1.97
CA TYR A 131 -7.62 -3.73 2.63
C TYR A 131 -8.48 -2.87 1.69
N THR A 132 -8.01 -2.59 0.46
CA THR A 132 -8.77 -1.86 -0.55
C THR A 132 -8.56 -2.48 -1.94
N PRO A 133 -9.64 -2.83 -2.67
CA PRO A 133 -9.55 -3.29 -4.06
C PRO A 133 -8.96 -2.25 -5.01
N MET A 134 -9.09 -0.97 -4.69
CA MET A 134 -8.61 0.13 -5.54
C MET A 134 -7.10 0.06 -5.80
N ALA A 135 -6.33 -0.53 -4.87
CA ALA A 135 -4.90 -0.69 -5.04
C ALA A 135 -4.51 -1.61 -6.21
N LEU A 136 -5.41 -2.46 -6.69
CA LEU A 136 -5.16 -3.31 -7.84
C LEU A 136 -4.84 -2.49 -9.10
N SER A 137 -5.46 -1.32 -9.25
CA SER A 137 -5.25 -0.38 -10.36
C SER A 137 -3.77 -0.08 -10.64
N PHE A 138 -2.94 0.01 -9.59
CA PHE A 138 -1.52 0.32 -9.69
C PHE A 138 -0.60 -0.81 -9.22
N THR A 139 -1.12 -1.97 -8.77
CA THR A 139 -0.29 -3.09 -8.28
C THR A 139 -0.33 -4.34 -9.14
N LYS A 140 -1.26 -4.45 -10.10
CA LYS A 140 -1.47 -5.65 -10.95
C LYS A 140 -0.26 -6.20 -11.73
N HIS A 141 0.81 -5.42 -11.85
CA HIS A 141 2.00 -5.75 -12.64
C HIS A 141 3.15 -6.27 -11.77
N PHE A 142 2.96 -6.30 -10.45
CA PHE A 142 3.88 -6.95 -9.52
C PHE A 142 3.62 -8.45 -9.49
N SER A 143 4.59 -9.20 -8.96
CA SER A 143 4.55 -10.66 -8.86
C SER A 143 4.87 -11.05 -7.42
N PRO A 144 3.94 -10.81 -6.48
CA PRO A 144 4.12 -11.26 -5.10
C PRO A 144 4.13 -12.78 -5.05
N ILE A 145 4.75 -13.33 -4.01
CA ILE A 145 4.73 -14.79 -3.79
C ILE A 145 3.36 -15.29 -3.32
N ALA A 146 2.56 -14.39 -2.75
CA ALA A 146 1.17 -14.59 -2.35
C ALA A 146 0.47 -13.23 -2.19
N SER A 147 -0.83 -13.19 -2.41
CA SER A 147 -1.69 -12.04 -2.23
C SER A 147 -2.88 -12.39 -1.32
N ILE A 148 -3.18 -11.50 -0.39
CA ILE A 148 -4.26 -11.64 0.59
C ILE A 148 -5.23 -10.48 0.39
N TYR A 149 -6.53 -10.75 0.35
CA TYR A 149 -7.56 -9.72 0.48
C TYR A 149 -8.25 -9.84 1.84
N ASP A 150 -8.19 -8.79 2.65
CA ASP A 150 -8.89 -8.71 3.93
C ASP A 150 -10.07 -7.74 3.82
N CYS A 151 -11.24 -8.32 3.52
CA CYS A 151 -12.49 -7.62 3.36
C CYS A 151 -13.10 -7.37 4.75
N MET A 152 -12.79 -6.22 5.35
CA MET A 152 -13.33 -5.86 6.67
C MET A 152 -14.72 -5.21 6.59
N ASP A 153 -15.01 -4.52 5.49
CA ASP A 153 -16.19 -3.69 5.30
C ASP A 153 -16.72 -3.81 3.87
N GLU A 154 -18.01 -3.56 3.68
CA GLU A 154 -18.61 -3.38 2.36
C GLU A 154 -18.33 -1.95 1.85
N LEU A 155 -17.13 -1.74 1.32
CA LEU A 155 -16.67 -0.42 0.90
C LEU A 155 -17.54 0.22 -0.19
N SER A 156 -18.24 -0.58 -1.00
CA SER A 156 -19.14 -0.06 -2.02
C SER A 156 -20.37 0.65 -1.43
N ALA A 157 -20.74 0.33 -0.18
CA ALA A 157 -21.85 0.96 0.52
C ALA A 157 -21.46 2.30 1.17
N PHE A 158 -20.18 2.71 1.13
CA PHE A 158 -19.74 3.94 1.76
C PHE A 158 -20.08 5.17 0.89
N LYS A 159 -20.39 6.29 1.56
CA LYS A 159 -20.69 7.55 0.89
C LYS A 159 -19.45 8.03 0.11
N GLY A 160 -19.59 8.15 -1.20
CA GLY A 160 -18.50 8.57 -2.09
C GLY A 160 -17.59 7.43 -2.54
N ALA A 161 -18.01 6.17 -2.38
CA ALA A 161 -17.31 5.02 -2.93
C ALA A 161 -17.04 5.18 -4.43
N HIS A 162 -15.86 4.73 -4.87
CA HIS A 162 -15.49 4.80 -6.28
C HIS A 162 -16.45 3.93 -7.10
N SER A 163 -16.94 4.45 -8.23
CA SER A 163 -17.90 3.75 -9.10
C SER A 163 -17.40 2.39 -9.64
N ARG A 164 -16.09 2.18 -9.61
CA ARG A 164 -15.40 0.97 -10.11
C ARG A 164 -14.96 0.04 -8.98
N LEU A 165 -15.30 0.34 -7.73
CA LEU A 165 -14.84 -0.44 -6.58
C LEU A 165 -15.30 -1.90 -6.68
N ALA A 166 -16.56 -2.13 -7.03
CA ALA A 166 -17.09 -3.49 -7.23
C ALA A 166 -16.40 -4.23 -8.38
N ASP A 167 -15.99 -3.52 -9.44
CA ASP A 167 -15.27 -4.12 -10.57
C ASP A 167 -13.86 -4.55 -10.13
N PHE A 168 -13.14 -3.67 -9.42
CA PHE A 168 -11.82 -3.98 -8.86
C PHE A 168 -11.88 -5.07 -7.80
N GLU A 169 -12.94 -5.12 -7.00
CA GLU A 169 -13.13 -6.17 -6.00
C GLU A 169 -13.30 -7.53 -6.67
N ARG A 170 -14.15 -7.64 -7.70
CA ARG A 170 -14.31 -8.87 -8.48
C ARG A 170 -13.01 -9.29 -9.18
N GLU A 171 -12.21 -8.33 -9.65
CA GLU A 171 -10.90 -8.62 -10.23
C GLU A 171 -9.93 -9.11 -9.16
N LEU A 172 -9.90 -8.46 -7.99
CA LEU A 172 -9.03 -8.84 -6.88
C LEU A 172 -9.34 -10.26 -6.38
N PHE A 173 -10.62 -10.63 -6.25
CA PHE A 173 -11.04 -11.99 -5.90
C PHE A 173 -10.46 -13.07 -6.81
N ARG A 174 -10.24 -12.76 -8.09
CA ARG A 174 -9.69 -13.71 -9.07
C ARG A 174 -8.18 -13.87 -8.99
N CYS A 175 -7.48 -12.92 -8.36
CA CYS A 175 -6.02 -12.90 -8.36
C CYS A 175 -5.38 -13.02 -6.97
N VAL A 176 -6.17 -13.08 -5.89
CA VAL A 176 -5.64 -13.33 -4.53
C VAL A 176 -5.69 -14.81 -4.18
N ASP A 177 -4.72 -15.23 -3.36
CA ASP A 177 -4.58 -16.60 -2.90
C ASP A 177 -5.41 -16.88 -1.64
N LEU A 178 -5.70 -15.83 -0.86
CA LEU A 178 -6.45 -15.94 0.38
C LEU A 178 -7.38 -14.74 0.57
N VAL A 179 -8.59 -15.00 1.04
CA VAL A 179 -9.55 -13.97 1.44
C VAL A 179 -9.88 -14.15 2.91
N PHE A 180 -9.81 -13.05 3.67
CA PHE A 180 -10.47 -12.94 4.95
C PHE A 180 -11.69 -12.04 4.85
N THR A 181 -12.70 -12.32 5.66
CA THR A 181 -13.87 -11.46 5.81
C THR A 181 -14.04 -11.02 7.26
N GLY A 182 -14.69 -9.89 7.46
CA GLY A 182 -15.01 -9.33 8.78
C GLY A 182 -16.04 -10.13 9.58
N GLY A 183 -16.78 -11.04 8.93
CA GLY A 183 -17.78 -11.90 9.57
C GLY A 183 -18.55 -12.75 8.57
N GLN A 184 -19.45 -13.59 9.09
CA GLN A 184 -20.23 -14.55 8.30
C GLN A 184 -21.12 -13.88 7.24
N SER A 185 -21.83 -12.80 7.61
CA SER A 185 -22.70 -12.09 6.65
C SER A 185 -21.93 -11.47 5.49
N LEU A 186 -20.71 -11.00 5.74
CA LEU A 186 -19.86 -10.47 4.68
C LEU A 186 -19.30 -11.61 3.83
N TYR A 187 -18.94 -12.75 4.43
CA TYR A 187 -18.57 -13.95 3.69
C TYR A 187 -19.67 -14.41 2.73
N GLU A 188 -20.93 -14.47 3.20
CA GLU A 188 -22.07 -14.88 2.37
C GLU A 188 -22.41 -13.88 1.26
N ALA A 189 -22.02 -12.61 1.42
CA ALA A 189 -22.22 -11.56 0.44
C ALA A 189 -21.12 -11.50 -0.64
N LYS A 190 -20.03 -12.25 -0.49
CA LYS A 190 -18.90 -12.29 -1.44
C LYS A 190 -18.89 -13.58 -2.25
#